data_AF-A0A6A5U462-F1
#
_entry.id   AF-A0A6A5U462-F1
#
_cell.length_a   1.000
_cell.length_b   1.000
_cell.length_c   1.000
_cell.angle_alpha   90.00
_cell.angle_beta   90.00
_cell.angle_gamma   90.00
#
_symmetry.space_group_name_H-M   'P 1'
#
loop_
_entity.id
_entity.type
_entity.pdbx_description
1 polymer ?
#
loop_
_entity_poly.entity_id
_entity_poly.type
_entity_poly.pdbx_seq_one_letter_code
_entity_poly.pdbx_strand_id
1 'polypeptide(L)'
;MAAVNDITMADLNAKVHTSTEVSGLLTTPHCDAFAFSDLERRALELCDQLQELELQRSLIEAQESAHVPDVSALSDDVLQEHLITAQREAMDSKAKFEIRNRISHNVLIMDPVLKAVHGGEDSDFAEKRILPLITENDTVSMVHGSLSSKLTSTAHALSLAERSNIAANQKNRELSQTLLELAEEMKAQSTEDIEDPRLRSQVKAVEKELKESRRRMRTLKGIISAMIVGSGINWAADEVLRELVMDDEEDG
;
A
#
# COMPACT_ATOMS: atom_id res chain seq x y z
N MET A 1 -33.30 -39.80 -18.35
CA MET A 1 -32.36 -40.73 -17.68
C MET A 1 -31.70 -39.94 -16.56
N ALA A 2 -31.93 -40.33 -15.31
CA ALA A 2 -31.51 -39.61 -14.12
C ALA A 2 -30.00 -39.77 -13.92
N ALA A 3 -29.26 -38.66 -13.78
CA ALA A 3 -27.86 -38.67 -13.39
C ALA A 3 -27.79 -38.92 -11.88
N VAL A 4 -27.44 -40.15 -11.52
CA VAL A 4 -27.27 -40.64 -10.15
C VAL A 4 -25.86 -40.34 -9.67
N ASN A 5 -25.54 -39.07 -9.45
CA ASN A 5 -24.34 -38.66 -8.72
C ASN A 5 -24.68 -37.44 -7.87
N ASP A 6 -25.61 -37.65 -6.94
CA ASP A 6 -25.95 -36.68 -5.91
C ASP A 6 -24.81 -36.70 -4.89
N ILE A 7 -23.92 -35.71 -4.97
CA ILE A 7 -22.84 -35.54 -4.00
C ILE A 7 -23.50 -35.05 -2.71
N THR A 8 -23.78 -35.98 -1.81
CA THR A 8 -24.31 -35.68 -0.48
C THR A 8 -23.29 -34.84 0.28
N MET A 9 -23.63 -33.59 0.56
CA MET A 9 -22.88 -32.69 1.42
C MET A 9 -22.74 -33.32 2.80
N ALA A 10 -21.54 -33.82 3.14
CA ALA A 10 -21.24 -34.21 4.49
C ALA A 10 -21.03 -32.93 5.31
N ASP A 11 -22.05 -32.57 6.08
CA ASP A 11 -21.98 -31.47 7.05
C ASP A 11 -21.06 -31.91 8.20
N LEU A 12 -19.75 -31.82 7.97
CA LEU A 12 -18.73 -32.12 8.96
C LEU A 12 -18.73 -31.03 10.02
N ASN A 13 -19.63 -31.18 10.99
CA ASN A 13 -19.66 -30.50 12.28
C ASN A 13 -19.24 -29.02 12.21
N ALA A 14 -20.21 -28.14 12.02
CA ALA A 14 -20.10 -26.73 12.39
C ALA A 14 -19.72 -26.61 13.87
N LYS A 15 -18.41 -26.65 14.16
CA LYS A 15 -17.87 -26.28 15.47
C LYS A 15 -18.17 -24.81 15.65
N VAL A 16 -18.92 -24.50 16.70
CA VAL A 16 -19.18 -23.15 17.16
C VAL A 16 -17.83 -22.48 17.47
N HIS A 17 -17.33 -21.70 16.51
CA HIS A 17 -16.08 -20.98 16.66
C HIS A 17 -16.33 -19.68 17.43
N THR A 18 -15.79 -19.65 18.65
CA THR A 18 -15.67 -18.44 19.47
C THR A 18 -14.80 -17.40 18.76
N SER A 19 -15.16 -16.12 18.95
CA SER A 19 -14.78 -14.93 18.19
C SER A 19 -13.30 -14.51 18.20
N THR A 20 -12.31 -15.40 18.05
CA THR A 20 -10.89 -14.98 18.15
C THR A 20 -9.90 -15.69 17.22
N GLU A 21 -10.27 -16.74 16.49
CA GLU A 21 -9.32 -17.40 15.60
C GLU A 21 -9.51 -16.97 14.14
N VAL A 22 -8.84 -15.87 13.77
CA VAL A 22 -8.68 -15.45 12.36
C VAL A 22 -8.09 -16.60 11.51
N SER A 23 -7.36 -17.53 12.13
CA SER A 23 -6.84 -18.75 11.50
C SER A 23 -7.93 -19.68 10.95
N GLY A 24 -9.15 -19.67 11.53
CA GLY A 24 -10.27 -20.45 11.01
C GLY A 24 -10.87 -19.88 9.72
N LEU A 25 -10.63 -18.59 9.43
CA LEU A 25 -11.03 -17.93 8.17
C LEU A 25 -10.05 -18.20 7.02
N LEU A 26 -8.92 -18.86 7.29
CA LEU A 26 -7.94 -19.24 6.27
C LEU A 26 -8.17 -20.63 5.69
N THR A 27 -9.11 -21.38 6.27
CA THR A 27 -9.47 -22.72 5.85
C THR A 27 -10.91 -22.70 5.37
N THR A 28 -11.16 -22.99 4.09
CA THR A 28 -12.50 -23.16 3.54
C THR A 28 -12.97 -24.59 3.83
N PRO A 29 -13.81 -24.85 4.86
CA PRO A 29 -14.26 -26.22 5.17
C PRO A 29 -15.14 -26.81 4.07
N HIS A 30 -15.63 -25.98 3.13
CA HIS A 30 -16.56 -26.35 2.07
C HIS A 30 -15.87 -26.63 0.72
N CYS A 31 -14.69 -27.26 0.72
CA CYS A 31 -13.95 -27.61 -0.51
C CYS A 31 -14.78 -28.41 -1.54
N ASP A 32 -15.76 -29.19 -1.09
CA ASP A 32 -16.64 -29.98 -1.95
C ASP A 32 -17.53 -29.12 -2.87
N ALA A 33 -17.77 -27.85 -2.53
CA ALA A 33 -18.46 -26.90 -3.40
C ALA A 33 -17.69 -26.60 -4.70
N PHE A 34 -16.38 -26.90 -4.74
CA PHE A 34 -15.46 -26.68 -5.87
C PHE A 34 -15.21 -27.95 -6.71
N ALA A 35 -15.85 -29.07 -6.37
CA ALA A 35 -15.72 -30.28 -7.17
C ALA A 35 -16.53 -30.14 -8.48
N PHE A 36 -15.90 -29.54 -9.49
CA PHE A 36 -16.42 -29.54 -10.85
C PHE A 36 -16.30 -30.93 -11.45
N SER A 37 -17.38 -31.37 -12.09
CA SER A 37 -17.33 -32.49 -13.01
C SER A 37 -16.37 -32.20 -14.17
N ASP A 38 -15.85 -33.25 -14.80
CA ASP A 38 -14.94 -33.10 -15.95
C ASP A 38 -15.58 -32.29 -17.10
N LEU A 39 -16.91 -32.39 -17.25
CA LEU A 39 -17.67 -31.63 -18.23
C LEU A 39 -17.70 -30.13 -17.87
N GLU A 40 -17.98 -29.79 -16.62
CA GLU A 40 -17.98 -28.39 -16.16
C GLU A 40 -16.59 -27.78 -16.28
N ARG A 41 -15.54 -28.52 -15.92
CA ARG A 41 -14.16 -28.05 -16.11
C ARG A 41 -13.86 -27.78 -17.58
N ARG A 42 -14.27 -28.68 -18.47
CA ARG A 42 -14.08 -28.50 -19.91
C ARG A 42 -14.88 -27.31 -20.45
N ALA A 43 -16.10 -27.09 -19.95
CA ALA A 43 -16.91 -25.94 -20.33
C ALA A 43 -16.24 -24.62 -19.92
N LEU A 44 -15.65 -24.55 -18.71
CA LEU A 44 -14.90 -23.38 -18.25
C LEU A 44 -13.67 -23.12 -19.11
N GLU A 45 -12.88 -24.14 -19.43
CA GLU A 45 -11.73 -24.01 -20.36
C GLU A 45 -12.16 -23.45 -21.73
N LEU A 46 -13.28 -23.92 -22.26
CA LEU A 46 -13.81 -23.42 -23.54
C LEU A 46 -14.31 -21.98 -23.41
N CYS A 47 -14.89 -21.59 -22.28
CA CYS A 47 -15.28 -20.20 -22.00
C CYS A 47 -14.05 -19.27 -21.96
N ASP A 48 -12.95 -19.69 -21.32
CA ASP A 48 -11.71 -18.92 -21.27
C ASP A 48 -11.11 -18.75 -22.67
N GLN A 49 -11.08 -19.83 -23.46
CA GLN A 49 -10.64 -19.79 -24.86
C GLN A 49 -11.51 -18.87 -25.71
N LEU A 50 -12.84 -18.89 -25.51
CA LEU A 50 -13.76 -18.03 -26.24
C LEU A 50 -13.52 -16.56 -25.91
N GLN A 51 -13.30 -16.22 -24.63
CA GLN A 51 -12.97 -14.85 -24.23
C GLN A 51 -11.67 -14.36 -24.87
N GLU A 52 -10.64 -15.20 -24.93
CA GLU A 52 -9.38 -14.86 -25.59
C GLU A 52 -9.58 -14.62 -27.10
N LEU A 53 -10.35 -15.48 -27.77
CA LEU A 53 -10.65 -15.32 -29.20
C LEU A 53 -11.48 -14.06 -29.48
N GLU A 54 -12.43 -13.71 -28.62
CA GLU A 54 -13.17 -12.45 -28.75
C GLU A 54 -12.27 -11.22 -28.61
N LEU A 55 -11.30 -11.25 -27.69
CA LEU A 55 -10.31 -10.18 -27.56
C LEU A 55 -9.47 -10.08 -28.83
N GLN A 56 -8.91 -11.19 -29.31
CA GLN A 56 -8.12 -11.24 -30.54
C GLN A 56 -8.91 -10.67 -31.72
N ARG A 57 -10.18 -11.07 -31.86
CA ARG A 57 -11.07 -10.54 -32.89
C ARG A 57 -11.25 -9.03 -32.77
N SER A 58 -11.50 -8.52 -31.56
CA SER A 58 -11.69 -7.07 -31.34
C SER A 58 -10.44 -6.25 -31.68
N LEU A 59 -9.24 -6.81 -31.47
CA LEU A 59 -7.97 -6.18 -31.83
C LEU A 59 -7.74 -6.18 -33.34
N ILE A 60 -8.08 -7.29 -34.02
CA ILE A 60 -8.01 -7.37 -35.48
C ILE A 60 -8.99 -6.38 -36.11
N GLU A 61 -10.23 -6.32 -35.63
CA GLU A 61 -11.23 -5.35 -36.11
C GLU A 61 -10.75 -3.90 -35.92
N ALA A 62 -10.09 -3.59 -34.79
CA ALA A 62 -9.48 -2.28 -34.55
C ALA A 62 -8.28 -2.00 -35.46
N GLN A 63 -7.49 -3.02 -35.80
CA GLN A 63 -6.36 -2.90 -36.72
C GLN A 63 -6.83 -2.71 -38.17
N GLU A 64 -7.91 -3.39 -38.57
CA GLU A 64 -8.55 -3.23 -39.88
C GLU A 64 -9.22 -1.86 -40.02
N SER A 65 -9.86 -1.35 -38.95
CA SER A 65 -10.40 0.01 -38.97
C SER A 65 -9.32 1.09 -39.01
N ALA A 66 -8.15 0.83 -38.43
CA ALA A 66 -6.98 1.69 -38.45
C ALA A 66 -6.12 1.53 -39.72
N HIS A 67 -6.54 0.72 -40.70
CA HIS A 67 -5.75 0.43 -41.89
C HIS A 67 -5.54 1.68 -42.77
N VAL A 68 -4.27 2.07 -42.91
CA VAL A 68 -3.81 3.15 -43.79
C VAL A 68 -3.29 2.56 -45.11
N PRO A 69 -3.68 3.06 -46.29
CA PRO A 69 -3.12 2.61 -47.56
C PRO A 69 -1.64 3.04 -47.73
N ASP A 70 -0.83 2.13 -48.25
CA ASP A 70 0.58 2.22 -48.64
C ASP A 70 1.50 3.10 -47.77
N VAL A 71 2.00 2.49 -46.69
CA VAL A 71 2.96 3.06 -45.72
C VAL A 71 4.26 3.54 -46.39
N SER A 72 4.56 3.07 -47.59
CA SER A 72 5.79 3.36 -48.35
C SER A 72 5.84 4.78 -48.92
N ALA A 73 4.70 5.48 -49.00
CA ALA A 73 4.58 6.81 -49.59
C ALA A 73 4.41 7.96 -48.56
N LEU A 74 4.34 7.62 -47.26
CA LEU A 74 4.09 8.59 -46.20
C LEU A 74 5.38 9.18 -45.65
N SER A 75 5.35 10.46 -45.25
CA SER A 75 6.45 11.07 -44.50
C SER A 75 6.48 10.55 -43.06
N ASP A 76 7.66 10.58 -42.44
CA ASP A 76 7.89 10.04 -41.09
C ASP A 76 6.96 10.67 -40.03
N ASP A 77 6.69 11.98 -40.14
CA ASP A 77 5.77 12.71 -39.25
C ASP A 77 4.32 12.21 -39.37
N VAL A 78 3.86 11.91 -40.59
CA VAL A 78 2.50 11.42 -40.86
C VAL A 78 2.37 9.97 -40.41
N LEU A 79 3.42 9.17 -40.58
CA LEU A 79 3.49 7.80 -40.09
C LEU A 79 3.42 7.76 -38.55
N GLN A 80 4.11 8.68 -37.87
CA GLN A 80 4.07 8.78 -36.42
C GLN A 80 2.67 9.18 -35.90
N GLU A 81 1.99 10.12 -36.55
CA GLU A 81 0.62 10.50 -36.20
C GLU A 81 -0.37 9.34 -36.40
N HIS A 82 -0.23 8.59 -37.50
CA HIS A 82 -1.04 7.39 -37.75
C HIS A 82 -0.77 6.27 -36.74
N LEU A 83 0.49 6.06 -36.32
CA LEU A 83 0.84 5.08 -35.29
C LEU A 83 0.19 5.46 -33.95
N ILE A 84 0.27 6.74 -33.55
CA ILE A 84 -0.38 7.23 -32.33
C ILE A 84 -1.90 7.02 -32.39
N THR A 85 -2.51 7.26 -33.54
CA THR A 85 -3.95 7.08 -33.75
C THR A 85 -4.33 5.59 -33.66
N ALA A 86 -3.63 4.72 -34.37
CA ALA A 86 -3.86 3.27 -34.33
C ALA A 86 -3.63 2.68 -32.94
N GLN A 87 -2.58 3.13 -32.22
CA GLN A 87 -2.33 2.72 -30.84
C GLN A 87 -3.48 3.14 -29.92
N ARG A 88 -3.99 4.37 -30.09
CA ARG A 88 -5.11 4.87 -29.30
C ARG A 88 -6.39 4.08 -29.58
N GLU A 89 -6.68 3.76 -30.84
CA GLU A 89 -7.84 2.96 -31.25
C GLU A 89 -7.76 1.51 -30.74
N ALA A 90 -6.58 0.88 -30.78
CA ALA A 90 -6.35 -0.43 -30.19
C ALA A 90 -6.55 -0.42 -28.67
N MET A 91 -6.01 0.59 -27.98
CA MET A 91 -6.20 0.76 -26.53
C MET A 91 -7.67 1.01 -26.16
N ASP A 92 -8.39 1.81 -26.94
CA ASP A 92 -9.82 2.07 -26.74
C ASP A 92 -10.65 0.80 -26.96
N SER A 93 -10.33 0.02 -27.99
CA SER A 93 -11.00 -1.26 -28.28
C SER A 93 -10.76 -2.28 -27.18
N LYS A 94 -9.53 -2.38 -26.66
CA LYS A 94 -9.22 -3.22 -25.49
C LYS A 94 -10.00 -2.79 -24.24
N ALA A 95 -10.02 -1.48 -23.94
CA ALA A 95 -10.75 -0.96 -22.79
C ALA A 95 -12.26 -1.26 -22.91
N LYS A 96 -12.85 -1.10 -24.10
CA LYS A 96 -14.26 -1.46 -24.36
C LYS A 96 -14.52 -2.95 -24.14
N PHE A 97 -13.63 -3.81 -24.65
CA PHE A 97 -13.75 -5.26 -24.43
C PHE A 97 -13.68 -5.60 -22.93
N GLU A 98 -12.70 -5.07 -22.20
CA GLU A 98 -12.55 -5.31 -20.76
C GLU A 98 -13.77 -4.85 -19.97
N ILE A 99 -14.32 -3.67 -20.28
CA ILE A 99 -15.54 -3.16 -19.64
C ILE A 99 -16.73 -4.09 -19.96
N ARG A 100 -16.91 -4.49 -21.22
CA ARG A 100 -18.00 -5.41 -21.62
C ARG A 100 -17.88 -6.76 -20.92
N ASN A 101 -16.67 -7.32 -20.86
CA ASN A 101 -16.43 -8.59 -20.21
C ASN A 101 -16.70 -8.49 -18.70
N ARG A 102 -16.25 -7.41 -18.06
CA ARG A 102 -16.51 -7.16 -16.64
C ARG A 102 -18.01 -7.01 -16.34
N ILE A 103 -18.76 -6.30 -17.18
CA ILE A 103 -20.22 -6.19 -17.02
C ILE A 103 -20.88 -7.56 -17.16
N SER A 104 -20.53 -8.31 -18.20
CA SER A 104 -21.10 -9.64 -18.46
C SER A 104 -20.80 -10.61 -17.32
N HIS A 105 -19.54 -10.63 -16.87
CA HIS A 105 -19.10 -11.42 -15.73
C HIS A 105 -19.84 -11.04 -14.43
N ASN A 106 -19.99 -9.74 -14.15
CA ASN A 106 -20.74 -9.29 -12.98
C ASN A 106 -22.21 -9.73 -13.02
N VAL A 107 -22.86 -9.64 -14.18
CA VAL A 107 -24.25 -10.10 -14.36
C VAL A 107 -24.34 -11.62 -14.15
N LEU A 108 -23.40 -12.38 -14.71
CA LEU A 108 -23.33 -13.84 -14.58
C LEU A 108 -23.09 -14.31 -13.14
N ILE A 109 -22.35 -13.56 -12.33
CA ILE A 109 -22.11 -13.90 -10.91
C ILE A 109 -23.26 -13.43 -10.02
N MET A 110 -23.82 -12.25 -10.30
CA MET A 110 -24.82 -11.64 -9.41
C MET A 110 -26.12 -12.44 -9.35
N ASP A 111 -26.58 -13.02 -10.46
CA ASP A 111 -27.84 -13.80 -10.48
C ASP A 111 -27.76 -15.05 -9.58
N PRO A 112 -26.73 -15.93 -9.70
CA PRO A 112 -26.53 -17.04 -8.77
C PRO A 112 -26.36 -16.59 -7.31
N VAL A 113 -25.63 -15.50 -7.06
CA VAL A 113 -25.41 -14.99 -5.69
C VAL A 113 -26.71 -14.52 -5.05
N LEU A 114 -27.53 -13.76 -5.78
CA LEU A 114 -28.84 -13.29 -5.29
C LEU A 114 -29.77 -14.46 -5.00
N LYS A 115 -29.82 -15.47 -5.88
CA LYS A 115 -30.63 -16.67 -5.67
C LYS A 115 -30.13 -17.52 -4.51
N ALA A 116 -28.80 -17.65 -4.34
CA ALA A 116 -28.21 -18.35 -3.21
C ALA A 116 -28.58 -17.72 -1.86
N VAL A 117 -28.59 -16.39 -1.80
CA VAL A 117 -28.91 -15.63 -0.57
C VAL A 117 -30.41 -15.57 -0.30
N HIS A 118 -31.24 -15.39 -1.34
CA HIS A 118 -32.69 -15.16 -1.18
C HIS A 118 -33.55 -16.43 -1.30
N GLY A 119 -32.99 -17.55 -1.77
CA GLY A 119 -33.56 -18.89 -1.64
C GLY A 119 -35.03 -19.02 -2.04
N GLY A 120 -35.34 -18.83 -3.32
CA GLY A 120 -36.69 -19.07 -3.86
C GLY A 120 -36.99 -20.55 -4.06
N GLU A 121 -38.26 -20.89 -4.32
CA GLU A 121 -38.68 -22.25 -4.71
C GLU A 121 -38.00 -22.70 -6.03
N ASP A 122 -37.63 -21.75 -6.90
CA ASP A 122 -36.96 -21.98 -8.18
C ASP A 122 -35.41 -22.06 -8.09
N SER A 123 -34.82 -21.90 -6.90
CA SER A 123 -33.36 -21.91 -6.77
C SER A 123 -32.78 -23.32 -6.89
N ASP A 124 -31.88 -23.49 -7.87
CA ASP A 124 -31.27 -24.77 -8.21
C ASP A 124 -30.31 -25.24 -7.09
N PHE A 125 -30.06 -26.54 -7.02
CA PHE A 125 -29.16 -27.13 -6.02
C PHE A 125 -27.74 -26.54 -6.11
N ALA A 126 -27.27 -26.29 -7.34
CA ALA A 126 -25.97 -25.65 -7.59
C ALA A 126 -25.89 -24.23 -6.99
N GLU A 127 -26.98 -23.46 -7.06
CA GLU A 127 -27.07 -22.10 -6.50
C GLU A 127 -27.13 -22.14 -4.96
N LYS A 128 -27.78 -23.15 -4.36
CA LYS A 128 -27.79 -23.31 -2.88
C LYS A 128 -26.42 -23.75 -2.34
N ARG A 129 -25.64 -24.49 -3.13
CA ARG A 129 -24.30 -24.97 -2.74
C ARG A 129 -23.28 -23.84 -2.51
N ILE A 130 -23.46 -22.68 -3.14
CA ILE A 130 -22.51 -21.56 -3.01
C ILE A 130 -22.75 -20.69 -1.76
N LEU A 131 -23.89 -20.84 -1.07
CA LEU A 131 -24.25 -20.01 0.09
C LEU A 131 -23.20 -20.01 1.21
N PRO A 132 -22.63 -21.15 1.65
CA PRO A 132 -21.60 -21.14 2.69
C PRO A 132 -20.36 -20.33 2.29
N LEU A 133 -19.98 -20.37 1.00
CA LEU A 133 -18.85 -19.62 0.47
C LEU A 133 -19.11 -18.11 0.46
N ILE A 134 -20.35 -17.70 0.15
CA ILE A 134 -20.75 -16.29 0.21
C ILE A 134 -20.64 -15.81 1.66
N THR A 135 -21.13 -16.58 2.62
CA THR A 135 -21.04 -16.20 4.04
C THR A 135 -19.59 -16.12 4.53
N GLU A 136 -18.72 -17.03 4.10
CA GLU A 136 -17.29 -16.98 4.42
C GLU A 136 -16.64 -15.75 3.80
N ASN A 137 -16.89 -15.49 2.52
CA ASN A 137 -16.39 -14.31 1.83
C ASN A 137 -16.84 -13.00 2.51
N ASP A 138 -18.10 -12.91 2.91
CA ASP A 138 -18.65 -11.76 3.63
C ASP A 138 -17.95 -11.56 4.97
N THR A 139 -17.71 -12.64 5.73
CA THR A 139 -17.00 -12.55 7.01
C THR A 139 -15.55 -12.09 6.83
N VAL A 140 -14.84 -12.62 5.83
CA VAL A 140 -13.47 -12.21 5.49
C VAL A 140 -13.46 -10.75 5.04
N SER A 141 -14.40 -10.34 4.19
CA SER A 141 -14.53 -8.97 3.69
C SER A 141 -14.81 -7.99 4.83
N MET A 142 -15.66 -8.35 5.79
CA MET A 142 -15.91 -7.57 7.00
C MET A 142 -14.65 -7.41 7.86
N VAL A 143 -13.95 -8.51 8.13
CA VAL A 143 -12.69 -8.49 8.92
C VAL A 143 -11.64 -7.64 8.21
N HIS A 144 -11.44 -7.85 6.91
CA HIS A 144 -10.53 -7.08 6.08
C HIS A 144 -10.87 -5.58 6.10
N GLY A 145 -12.15 -5.22 5.94
CA GLY A 145 -12.62 -3.83 6.04
C GLY A 145 -12.31 -3.21 7.41
N SER A 146 -12.52 -3.96 8.49
CA SER A 146 -12.20 -3.51 9.86
C SER A 146 -10.71 -3.30 10.09
N LEU A 147 -9.87 -4.20 9.57
CA LEU A 147 -8.41 -4.12 9.67
C LEU A 147 -7.85 -2.98 8.83
N SER A 148 -8.36 -2.81 7.61
CA SER A 148 -8.00 -1.70 6.72
C SER A 148 -8.35 -0.35 7.34
N SER A 149 -9.56 -0.22 7.90
CA SER A 149 -9.96 1.00 8.64
C SER A 149 -9.05 1.29 9.84
N LYS A 150 -8.71 0.27 10.64
CA LYS A 150 -7.74 0.40 11.74
C LYS A 150 -6.37 0.83 11.22
N LEU A 151 -5.89 0.22 10.14
CA LEU A 151 -4.61 0.56 9.51
C LEU A 151 -4.61 2.03 9.08
N THR A 152 -5.61 2.48 8.33
CA THR A 152 -5.72 3.88 7.90
C THR A 152 -5.78 4.84 9.09
N SER A 153 -6.53 4.50 10.14
CA SER A 153 -6.60 5.30 11.37
C SER A 153 -5.26 5.39 12.08
N THR A 154 -4.54 4.27 12.24
CA THR A 154 -3.21 4.25 12.87
C THR A 154 -2.16 4.99 12.03
N ALA A 155 -2.21 4.87 10.70
CA ALA A 155 -1.34 5.61 9.80
C ALA A 155 -1.58 7.13 9.90
N HIS A 156 -2.84 7.55 9.99
CA HIS A 156 -3.18 8.95 10.20
C HIS A 156 -2.69 9.46 11.57
N ALA A 157 -2.90 8.68 12.64
CA ALA A 157 -2.42 9.02 13.97
C ALA A 157 -0.88 9.13 14.03
N LEU A 158 -0.18 8.20 13.37
CA LEU A 158 1.27 8.24 13.22
C LEU A 158 1.74 9.51 12.50
N SER A 159 1.14 9.83 11.35
CA SER A 159 1.49 11.04 10.60
C SER A 159 1.26 12.33 11.40
N LEU A 160 0.18 12.39 12.19
CA LEU A 160 -0.07 13.52 13.08
C LEU A 160 0.96 13.61 14.21
N ALA A 161 1.32 12.48 14.81
CA ALA A 161 2.35 12.41 15.84
C ALA A 161 3.73 12.81 15.30
N GLU A 162 4.09 12.37 14.10
CA GLU A 162 5.32 12.77 13.40
C GLU A 162 5.38 14.27 13.17
N ARG A 163 4.29 14.88 12.66
CA ARG A 163 4.21 16.34 12.47
C ARG A 163 4.37 17.09 13.79
N SER A 164 3.71 16.63 14.86
CA SER A 164 3.85 17.23 16.18
C SER A 164 5.27 17.09 16.73
N ASN A 165 5.95 15.96 16.47
CA ASN A 165 7.31 15.72 16.89
C ASN A 165 8.30 16.64 16.15
N ILE A 166 8.14 16.79 14.83
CA ILE A 166 8.93 17.73 14.02
C ILE A 166 8.76 19.16 14.56
N ALA A 167 7.53 19.61 14.80
CA ALA A 167 7.27 20.93 15.35
C ALA A 167 7.87 21.13 16.75
N ALA A 168 7.80 20.11 17.61
CA ALA A 168 8.41 20.16 18.94
C ALA A 168 9.95 20.22 18.85
N ASN A 169 10.57 19.46 17.96
CA ASN A 169 12.01 19.49 17.74
C ASN A 169 12.48 20.83 17.17
N GLN A 170 11.73 21.42 16.25
CA GLN A 170 12.00 22.77 15.73
C GLN A 170 12.02 23.79 16.88
N LYS A 171 10.99 23.78 17.73
CA LYS A 171 10.90 24.67 18.90
C LYS A 171 12.01 24.40 19.91
N ASN A 172 12.35 23.15 20.16
CA ASN A 172 13.47 22.79 21.04
C ASN A 172 14.81 23.30 20.49
N ARG A 173 15.00 23.27 19.17
CA ARG A 173 16.20 23.82 18.50
C ARG A 173 16.25 25.35 18.66
N GLU A 174 15.15 26.06 18.40
CA GLU A 174 15.05 27.51 18.60
C GLU A 174 15.30 27.92 20.06
N LEU A 175 14.70 27.22 21.03
CA LEU A 175 14.94 27.48 22.45
C LEU A 175 16.38 27.17 22.86
N SER A 176 16.99 26.13 22.28
CA SER A 176 18.40 25.81 22.55
C SER A 176 19.33 26.88 21.98
N GLN A 177 19.01 27.44 20.80
CA GLN A 177 19.75 28.56 20.22
C GLN A 177 19.64 29.81 21.09
N THR A 178 18.44 30.20 21.51
CA THR A 178 18.26 31.38 22.39
C THR A 178 18.93 31.19 23.76
N LEU A 179 18.91 29.98 24.33
CA LEU A 179 19.66 29.69 25.55
C LEU A 179 21.18 29.80 25.36
N LEU A 180 21.69 29.38 24.20
CA LEU A 180 23.12 29.54 23.87
C LEU A 180 23.49 31.02 23.70
N GLU A 181 22.69 31.79 22.98
CA GLU A 181 22.89 33.24 22.81
C GLU A 181 22.87 33.96 24.17
N LEU A 182 21.87 33.70 25.01
CA LEU A 182 21.79 34.25 26.36
C LEU A 182 22.98 33.84 27.24
N ALA A 183 23.45 32.60 27.12
CA ALA A 183 24.63 32.13 27.84
C ALA A 183 25.91 32.81 27.33
N GLU A 184 26.01 33.10 26.03
CA GLU A 184 27.13 33.84 25.43
C GLU A 184 27.11 35.31 25.80
N GLU A 185 25.94 35.97 25.80
CA GLU A 185 25.76 37.33 26.30
C GLU A 185 26.12 37.43 27.79
N MET A 186 25.67 36.49 28.62
CA MET A 186 26.07 36.42 30.04
C MET A 186 27.58 36.22 30.20
N LYS A 187 28.21 35.41 29.34
CA LYS A 187 29.67 35.20 29.37
C LYS A 187 30.42 36.47 28.97
N ALA A 188 29.96 37.17 27.92
CA ALA A 188 30.51 38.44 27.47
C ALA A 188 30.35 39.54 28.53
N GLN A 189 29.31 39.49 29.35
CA GLN A 189 29.06 40.44 30.43
C GLN A 189 29.82 40.15 31.74
N SER A 190 30.50 39.00 31.94
CA SER A 190 30.70 38.56 33.34
C SER A 190 31.96 37.77 33.75
N THR A 191 33.03 37.66 32.96
CA THR A 191 34.25 36.97 33.48
C THR A 191 35.24 37.86 34.22
N GLU A 192 35.22 39.18 33.96
CA GLU A 192 36.20 40.14 34.51
C GLU A 192 35.56 41.20 35.43
N ASP A 193 34.25 41.45 35.35
CA ASP A 193 33.55 42.49 36.13
C ASP A 193 32.73 41.97 37.33
N ILE A 194 32.68 40.65 37.59
CA ILE A 194 31.99 40.12 38.79
C ILE A 194 32.90 40.25 40.02
N GLU A 195 32.59 41.20 40.92
CA GLU A 195 33.24 41.35 42.23
C GLU A 195 32.89 40.20 43.21
N ASP A 196 31.76 39.53 43.00
CA ASP A 196 31.20 38.54 43.93
C ASP A 196 31.72 37.10 43.69
N PRO A 197 32.47 36.48 44.63
CA PRO A 197 33.16 35.21 44.41
C PRO A 197 32.23 33.99 44.28
N ARG A 198 31.02 34.06 44.84
CA ARG A 198 30.02 32.97 44.75
C ARG A 198 29.42 32.87 43.34
N LEU A 199 29.09 34.00 42.72
CA LEU A 199 28.58 34.07 41.35
C LEU A 199 29.61 33.55 40.34
N ARG A 200 30.90 33.88 40.55
CA ARG A 200 32.01 33.39 39.70
C ARG A 200 32.16 31.87 39.73
N SER A 201 31.89 31.24 40.88
CA SER A 201 31.93 29.77 41.01
C SER A 201 30.75 29.09 40.31
N GLN A 202 29.57 29.71 40.31
CA GLN A 202 28.38 29.20 39.63
C GLN A 202 28.51 29.30 38.10
N VAL A 203 29.03 30.42 37.57
CA VAL A 203 29.30 30.58 36.13
C VAL A 203 30.30 29.51 35.64
N LYS A 204 31.39 29.28 36.38
CA LYS A 204 32.36 28.21 36.04
C LYS A 204 31.74 26.80 36.07
N ALA A 205 30.77 26.55 36.95
CA ALA A 205 30.07 25.27 37.00
C ALA A 205 29.19 25.07 35.75
N VAL A 206 28.43 26.09 35.36
CA VAL A 206 27.60 26.07 34.15
C VAL A 206 28.45 25.94 32.88
N GLU A 207 29.60 26.61 32.79
CA GLU A 207 30.54 26.44 31.67
C GLU A 207 31.07 25.01 31.55
N LYS A 208 31.32 24.35 32.70
CA LYS A 208 31.76 22.96 32.73
C LYS A 208 30.65 22.03 32.25
N GLU A 209 29.41 22.23 32.71
CA GLU A 209 28.26 21.47 32.25
C GLU A 209 27.99 21.66 30.75
N LEU A 210 28.16 22.87 30.22
CA LEU A 210 28.03 23.15 28.79
C LEU A 210 29.09 22.38 27.97
N LYS A 211 30.35 22.37 28.43
CA LYS A 211 31.41 21.59 27.78
C LYS A 211 31.12 20.09 27.82
N GLU A 212 30.58 19.58 28.91
CA GLU A 212 30.17 18.18 29.02
C GLU A 212 28.98 17.86 28.09
N SER A 213 28.00 18.76 27.99
CA SER A 213 26.87 18.63 27.05
C SER A 213 27.33 18.62 25.59
N ARG A 214 28.20 19.54 25.18
CA ARG A 214 28.79 19.58 23.83
C ARG A 214 29.56 18.29 23.50
N ARG A 215 30.30 17.74 24.47
CA ARG A 215 30.99 16.45 24.30
C ARG A 215 30.00 15.31 24.06
N ARG A 216 28.92 15.23 24.84
CA ARG A 216 27.87 14.21 24.66
C ARG A 216 27.19 14.34 23.30
N MET A 217 26.91 15.56 22.86
CA MET A 217 26.31 15.82 21.55
C MET A 217 27.21 15.36 20.40
N ARG A 218 28.54 15.62 20.46
CA ARG A 218 29.49 15.05 19.48
C ARG A 218 29.48 13.53 19.47
N THR A 219 29.45 12.89 20.64
CA THR A 219 29.39 11.42 20.73
C THR A 219 28.11 10.87 20.09
N LEU A 220 26.95 11.50 20.36
CA LEU A 220 25.68 11.12 19.75
C LEU A 220 25.67 11.33 18.22
N LYS A 221 26.19 12.47 17.74
CA LYS A 221 26.31 12.73 16.29
C LYS A 221 27.17 11.66 15.60
N GLY A 222 28.32 11.32 16.20
CA GLY A 222 29.19 10.26 15.68
C GLY A 222 28.52 8.88 15.63
N ILE A 223 27.75 8.51 16.66
CA ILE A 223 27.01 7.23 16.68
C ILE A 223 25.93 7.20 15.59
N ILE A 224 25.16 8.29 15.43
CA ILE A 224 24.09 8.37 14.43
C ILE A 224 24.67 8.33 13.01
N SER A 225 25.74 9.08 12.75
CA SER A 225 26.44 9.05 11.45
C SER A 225 26.96 7.64 11.13
N ALA A 226 27.61 6.97 12.09
CA ALA A 226 28.09 5.59 11.91
C ALA A 226 26.93 4.60 11.67
N MET A 227 25.78 4.80 12.32
CA MET A 227 24.59 3.98 12.12
C MET A 227 23.97 4.17 10.73
N ILE A 228 23.86 5.42 10.26
CA ILE A 228 23.33 5.75 8.92
C ILE A 228 24.24 5.15 7.84
N VAL A 229 25.55 5.37 7.92
CA VAL A 229 26.53 4.80 6.98
C VAL A 229 26.54 3.28 7.03
N GLY A 230 26.45 2.68 8.23
CA GLY A 230 26.43 1.23 8.43
C GLY A 230 25.13 0.53 8.00
N SER A 231 24.02 1.27 7.87
CA SER A 231 22.72 0.72 7.47
C SER A 231 22.60 0.39 5.97
N GLY A 232 23.51 0.91 5.14
CA GLY A 232 23.45 0.73 3.68
C GLY A 232 22.41 1.59 2.97
N ILE A 233 21.75 2.52 3.67
CA ILE A 233 20.86 3.52 3.07
C ILE A 233 21.68 4.47 2.19
N ASN A 234 21.15 4.86 1.03
CA ASN A 234 21.80 5.83 0.14
C ASN A 234 21.65 7.27 0.68
N TRP A 235 22.37 7.55 1.77
CA TRP A 235 22.38 8.83 2.47
C TRP A 235 22.97 9.97 1.64
N ALA A 236 23.76 9.68 0.60
CA ALA A 236 24.35 10.70 -0.27
C ALA A 236 23.35 11.34 -1.24
N ALA A 237 22.23 10.66 -1.53
CA ALA A 237 21.17 11.16 -2.41
C ALA A 237 20.13 12.00 -1.66
N ASP A 238 20.10 11.92 -0.32
CA ASP A 238 19.18 12.68 0.54
C ASP A 238 19.95 13.82 1.21
N GLU A 239 19.54 15.06 0.94
CA GLU A 239 20.16 16.27 1.48
C GLU A 239 20.23 16.26 3.01
N VAL A 240 19.17 15.77 3.67
CA VAL A 240 19.05 15.77 5.14
C VAL A 240 19.99 14.74 5.76
N LEU A 241 20.09 13.56 5.15
CA LEU A 241 21.01 12.52 5.61
C LEU A 241 22.46 12.90 5.31
N ARG A 242 22.71 13.58 4.19
CA ARG A 242 24.01 14.12 3.83
C ARG A 242 24.49 15.17 4.83
N GLU A 243 23.65 16.14 5.21
CA GLU A 243 23.97 17.13 6.24
C GLU A 243 24.22 16.48 7.62
N LEU A 244 23.47 15.43 7.94
CA LEU A 244 23.61 14.73 9.22
C LEU A 244 24.89 13.88 9.31
N VAL A 245 25.34 13.32 8.18
CA VAL A 245 26.54 12.48 8.07
C VAL A 245 27.80 13.31 7.83
N MET A 246 27.71 14.39 7.06
CA MET A 246 28.82 15.30 6.80
C MET A 246 28.97 16.24 8.00
N ASP A 247 30.10 16.12 8.70
CA ASP A 247 30.54 17.14 9.62
C ASP A 247 31.05 18.31 8.79
N ASP A 248 30.21 19.32 8.55
CA ASP A 248 30.73 20.65 8.20
C ASP A 248 31.48 21.15 9.45
N GLU A 249 32.79 20.89 9.46
CA GLU A 249 33.71 21.43 10.44
C GLU A 249 33.72 22.96 10.32
N GLU A 250 32.85 23.62 11.08
CA GLU A 250 33.07 25.00 11.50
C GLU A 250 33.71 24.97 12.90
N ASP A 251 34.97 24.54 12.95
CA ASP A 251 35.87 24.72 14.10
C ASP A 251 37.24 25.12 13.54
N GLY A 252 37.33 26.38 13.07
CA GLY A 252 38.55 27.16 12.88
C GLY A 252 38.48 28.43 13.73
#